data_AF-A0A255HN67-F1
#
_entry.id   AF-A0A255HN67-F1
#
_cell.length_a   1.000
_cell.length_b   1.000
_cell.length_c   1.000
_cell.angle_alpha   90.00
_cell.angle_beta   90.00
_cell.angle_gamma   90.00
#
_symmetry.space_group_name_H-M   'P 1'
#
loop_
_entity.id
_entity.type
_entity.pdbx_description
1 polymer ?
#
loop_
_entity_poly.entity_id
_entity_poly.type
_entity_poly.pdbx_seq_one_letter_code
_entity_poly.pdbx_strand_id
1 'polypeptide(L)'
;MTIIQVFEPAMCCSSGVCGVDIEPQLLQFSADADWARLNGVQLERYNLAQQPTAFADNVQVKRFLERSGTWSASMPCAACCWP
;
A
#
# COMPACT_ATOMS: atom_id res chain seq x y z
N MET A 1 -1.67 20.48 11.22
CA MET A 1 -1.60 19.85 9.89
C MET A 1 -1.88 18.37 10.06
N THR A 2 -2.74 17.80 9.23
CA THR A 2 -3.14 16.38 9.31
C THR A 2 -2.35 15.61 8.26
N ILE A 3 -1.68 14.54 8.67
CA ILE A 3 -0.96 13.63 7.77
C ILE A 3 -1.88 12.44 7.49
N ILE A 4 -2.04 12.10 6.21
CA ILE A 4 -2.80 10.92 5.79
C ILE A 4 -1.81 9.81 5.48
N GLN A 5 -1.89 8.71 6.22
CA GLN A 5 -1.06 7.54 6.03
C GLN A 5 -1.88 6.41 5.40
N VAL A 6 -1.42 5.91 4.27
CA VAL A 6 -2.10 4.89 3.46
C VAL A 6 -1.27 3.62 3.52
N PHE A 7 -1.87 2.56 4.07
CA PHE A 7 -1.22 1.26 4.24
C PHE A 7 -1.79 0.29 3.22
N GLU A 8 -0.96 -0.05 2.24
CA GLU A 8 -1.33 -0.83 1.07
C GLU A 8 -1.00 -2.32 1.27
N PRO A 9 -1.74 -3.22 0.61
CA PRO A 9 -1.41 -4.64 0.62
C PRO A 9 -0.01 -4.89 0.06
N ALA A 10 0.47 -6.11 0.23
CA ALA A 10 1.76 -6.52 -0.31
C ALA A 10 1.69 -6.54 -1.84
N MET A 11 2.26 -5.52 -2.48
CA MET A 11 2.26 -5.33 -3.94
C MET A 11 3.69 -5.32 -4.48
N CYS A 12 3.84 -5.60 -5.77
CA CYS A 12 5.14 -5.68 -6.44
C CYS A 12 5.76 -4.28 -6.65
N CYS A 13 4.95 -3.21 -6.65
CA CYS A 13 5.35 -1.80 -6.72
C CYS A 13 4.53 -0.92 -5.76
N SER A 14 5.03 0.26 -5.44
CA SER A 14 4.49 1.17 -4.40
C SER A 14 3.15 1.84 -4.71
N SER A 15 2.59 1.65 -5.91
CA SER A 15 1.27 2.15 -6.28
C SER A 15 0.28 1.07 -6.72
N GLY A 16 0.78 -0.15 -6.96
CA GLY A 16 0.03 -1.20 -7.63
C GLY A 16 -0.27 -0.94 -9.11
N VAL A 17 0.29 0.13 -9.71
CA VAL A 17 0.09 0.51 -11.13
C VAL A 17 1.28 0.06 -11.99
N CYS A 18 1.73 -1.18 -11.80
CA CYS A 18 2.81 -1.78 -12.57
C CYS A 18 2.32 -3.07 -13.23
N GLY A 19 2.72 -3.29 -14.49
CA GLY A 19 2.31 -4.46 -15.26
C GLY A 19 1.16 -4.17 -16.23
N VAL A 20 0.63 -5.24 -16.84
CA VAL A 20 -0.41 -5.17 -17.88
C VAL A 20 -1.82 -5.23 -17.32
N ASP A 21 -1.99 -5.85 -16.14
CA ASP A 21 -3.28 -6.06 -15.48
C ASP A 21 -3.43 -5.13 -14.27
N ILE A 22 -3.58 -3.84 -14.55
CA ILE A 22 -3.75 -2.81 -13.52
C ILE A 22 -5.21 -2.82 -13.05
N GLU A 23 -5.42 -3.01 -11.75
CA GLU A 23 -6.74 -2.84 -11.13
C GLU A 23 -7.19 -1.37 -11.27
N PRO A 24 -8.34 -1.08 -11.94
CA PRO A 24 -8.78 0.30 -12.19
C PRO A 24 -8.91 1.16 -10.94
N GLN A 25 -9.22 0.55 -9.79
CA GLN A 25 -9.32 1.26 -8.51
C GLN A 25 -7.97 1.78 -8.02
N LEU A 26 -6.88 1.02 -8.23
CA LEU A 26 -5.53 1.44 -7.86
C LEU A 26 -5.01 2.56 -8.76
N LEU A 27 -5.40 2.53 -10.04
CA LEU A 27 -5.11 3.61 -10.99
C LEU A 27 -5.81 4.90 -10.57
N GLN A 28 -7.12 4.84 -10.32
CA GLN A 28 -7.89 6.00 -9.89
C GLN A 28 -7.35 6.58 -8.58
N PHE A 29 -7.13 5.72 -7.57
CA PHE A 29 -6.56 6.15 -6.30
C PHE A 29 -5.18 6.79 -6.45
N SER A 30 -4.32 6.25 -7.31
CA SER A 30 -3.00 6.84 -7.54
C SER A 30 -3.09 8.23 -8.15
N ALA A 31 -4.00 8.45 -9.11
CA ALA A 31 -4.24 9.77 -9.68
C ALA A 31 -4.79 10.75 -8.63
N ASP A 32 -5.74 10.32 -7.80
CA ASP A 32 -6.34 11.15 -6.75
C ASP A 32 -5.32 11.50 -5.65
N ALA A 33 -4.47 10.54 -5.27
CA ALA A 33 -3.40 10.74 -4.30
C ALA A 33 -2.34 11.73 -4.81
N ASP A 34 -1.99 11.66 -6.09
CA ASP A 34 -1.06 12.61 -6.71
C ASP A 34 -1.66 14.01 -6.81
N TRP A 35 -2.93 14.12 -7.21
CA TRP A 35 -3.67 15.38 -7.18
C TRP A 35 -3.71 15.97 -5.77
N ALA A 36 -4.00 15.17 -4.73
CA ALA A 36 -4.05 15.63 -3.36
C ALA A 36 -2.69 16.19 -2.89
N ARG A 37 -1.58 15.51 -3.21
CA ARG A 37 -0.23 15.99 -2.87
C ARG A 37 0.10 17.31 -3.55
N LEU A 38 -0.24 17.45 -4.84
CA LEU A 38 -0.06 18.71 -5.57
C LEU A 38 -0.87 19.87 -4.96
N ASN A 39 -1.98 19.57 -4.29
CA ASN A 39 -2.81 20.54 -3.57
C ASN A 39 -2.41 20.72 -2.10
N GLY A 40 -1.22 20.26 -1.70
CA GLY A 40 -0.65 20.50 -0.36
C GLY A 40 -1.07 19.50 0.71
N VAL A 41 -1.73 18.40 0.35
CA VAL A 41 -2.02 17.31 1.30
C VAL A 41 -0.74 16.52 1.58
N GLN A 42 -0.42 16.33 2.87
CA GLN A 42 0.67 15.44 3.28
C GLN A 42 0.16 14.00 3.28
N LEU A 43 0.53 13.24 2.24
CA LEU A 43 0.10 11.86 2.03
C LEU A 43 1.32 10.93 1.94
N GLU A 44 1.39 9.99 2.88
CA GLU A 44 2.42 8.96 2.99
C GLU A 44 1.82 7.60 2.61
N ARG A 45 2.49 6.85 1.73
CA ARG A 45 2.06 5.50 1.32
C ARG A 45 3.08 4.48 1.80
N TYR A 46 2.58 3.38 2.35
CA TYR A 46 3.38 2.25 2.81
C TYR A 46 2.90 0.97 2.14
N ASN A 47 3.79 0.27 1.46
CA ASN A 47 3.51 -1.04 0.87
C ASN A 47 4.07 -2.12 1.79
N LEU A 48 3.22 -3.07 2.21
CA LEU A 48 3.61 -4.16 3.12
C LEU A 48 4.80 -4.99 2.60
N ALA A 49 4.92 -5.15 1.28
CA ALA A 49 6.02 -5.89 0.65
C ALA A 49 7.38 -5.19 0.80
N GLN A 50 7.37 -3.86 0.77
CA GLN A 50 8.59 -3.05 0.75
C GLN A 50 8.95 -2.50 2.13
N GLN A 51 7.95 -2.25 2.98
CA GLN A 51 8.08 -1.53 4.25
C GLN A 51 7.32 -2.25 5.37
N PRO A 52 7.57 -3.55 5.63
CA PRO A 52 6.83 -4.32 6.64
C PRO A 52 6.97 -3.75 8.05
N THR A 53 8.09 -3.11 8.37
CA THR A 53 8.33 -2.50 9.69
C THR A 53 7.34 -1.38 10.00
N ALA A 54 6.93 -0.58 9.00
CA ALA A 54 5.94 0.49 9.19
C ALA A 54 4.57 -0.03 9.65
N PHE A 55 4.22 -1.25 9.24
CA PHE A 55 2.97 -1.92 9.66
C PHE A 55 3.10 -2.51 11.06
N ALA A 56 4.29 -2.99 11.44
CA ALA A 56 4.56 -3.51 12.77
C ALA A 56 4.61 -2.39 13.84
N ASP A 57 5.15 -1.23 13.48
CA ASP A 57 5.32 -0.08 14.39
C ASP A 57 4.00 0.68 14.63
N ASN A 58 3.06 0.64 13.68
CA ASN A 58 1.73 1.23 13.87
C ASN A 58 0.78 0.24 14.55
N VAL A 59 0.52 0.44 15.84
CA VAL A 59 -0.32 -0.45 16.67
C VAL A 59 -1.72 -0.66 16.07
N GLN A 60 -2.33 0.35 15.45
CA GLN A 60 -3.68 0.22 14.89
C GLN A 60 -3.68 -0.63 13.63
N VAL A 61 -2.69 -0.42 12.76
CA VAL A 61 -2.51 -1.20 11.52
C VAL A 61 -2.12 -2.64 11.85
N LYS A 62 -1.19 -2.84 12.77
CA LYS A 62 -0.81 -4.18 13.26
C LYS A 62 -2.02 -4.95 13.77
N ARG A 63 -2.80 -4.34 14.67
CA ARG A 63 -4.02 -4.96 15.21
C ARG A 63 -5.08 -5.20 14.14
N PHE A 64 -5.15 -4.34 13.13
CA PHE A 64 -6.02 -4.58 11.98
C PHE A 64 -5.58 -5.85 11.26
N LEU A 65 -4.31 -5.95 10.85
CA LEU A 65 -3.75 -7.13 10.17
C LEU A 65 -3.94 -8.43 10.96
N GLU A 66 -3.71 -8.39 12.28
CA GLU A 66 -3.89 -9.55 13.17
C GLU A 66 -5.35 -10.06 13.19
N ARG A 67 -6.33 -9.16 13.05
CA ARG A 67 -7.75 -9.51 13.04
C ARG A 67 -8.29 -9.86 11.66
N SER A 68 -7.82 -9.17 10.62
CA SER A 68 -8.29 -9.38 9.25
C SER A 68 -7.63 -10.57 8.57
N GLY A 69 -6.63 -11.20 9.20
CA GLY A 69 -6.20 -12.57 8.95
C GLY A 69 -5.78 -12.83 7.51
N THR A 70 -4.50 -12.61 7.20
CA THR A 70 -3.76 -13.33 6.14
C THR A 70 -4.32 -13.26 4.70
N TRP A 71 -5.41 -12.54 4.41
CA TRP A 71 -5.82 -12.27 3.02
C TRP A 71 -4.81 -11.36 2.30
N SER A 72 -4.01 -10.62 3.07
CA SER A 72 -2.84 -9.87 2.59
C SER A 72 -1.57 -10.72 2.44
N ALA A 73 -1.59 -11.99 2.86
CA ALA A 73 -0.43 -12.88 2.87
C ALA A 73 -0.62 -14.16 2.03
N SER A 74 -1.73 -14.31 1.31
CA SER A 74 -1.96 -15.47 0.42
C SER A 74 -1.30 -15.36 -0.95
N MET A 75 -0.51 -14.32 -1.23
CA MET A 75 0.40 -14.34 -2.36
C MET A 75 1.82 -14.03 -1.90
N PRO A 76 2.77 -14.96 -2.07
CA PRO A 76 4.15 -14.69 -1.71
C PRO A 76 4.68 -13.57 -2.62
N CYS A 77 5.03 -12.43 -2.03
CA CYS A 77 5.83 -11.39 -2.70
C CYS A 77 7.10 -11.98 -3.36
N ALA A 78 7.58 -13.14 -2.88
CA ALA A 78 8.69 -13.86 -3.49
C ALA A 78 8.44 -14.24 -4.96
N ALA A 79 7.20 -14.41 -5.41
CA ALA A 79 6.89 -14.75 -6.80
C ALA A 79 6.77 -13.53 -7.73
N CYS A 80 6.56 -12.33 -7.18
CA CYS A 80 6.28 -11.13 -7.98
C CYS A 80 7.49 -10.20 -8.17
N CYS A 81 8.58 -10.44 -7.41
CA CYS A 81 9.81 -9.64 -7.46
C CYS A 81 11.02 -10.41 -8.01
N TRP A 82 10.83 -11.62 -8.55
CA TRP A 82 11.90 -12.38 -9.22
C TRP A 82 11.82 -12.15 -10.74
N PRO A 83 12.94 -11.89 -11.44
CA PRO A 83 12.96 -11.55 -12.87
C PRO A 83 12.38 -12.62 -13.79
#